data_AF-A0A5M3Z8V5-F1
#
_entry.id   AF-A0A5M3Z8V5-F1
#
_cell.length_a   1.000
_cell.length_b   1.000
_cell.length_c   1.000
_cell.angle_alpha   90.00
_cell.angle_beta   90.00
_cell.angle_gamma   90.00
#
_symmetry.space_group_name_H-M   'P 1'
#
loop_
_entity.id
_entity.type
_entity.pdbx_description
1 polymer ?
#
loop_
_entity_poly.entity_id
_entity_poly.type
_entity_poly.pdbx_seq_one_letter_code
_entity_poly.pdbx_strand_id
1 'polypeptide(L)'
;MSFWFPTEFGEDYRTKTLWLRAAAIISSSVGNVLLMTRHAHPYSLLYALPVIRSMVDGICYRRRAPVHALASLVLDFLSATFLVWNIPLTVFAGLVYWSFVTIVMACFYLVSVFLHVTLLVRVGARLWEAGLSRRGGGIELPKYG
;
A
#
# COMPACT_ATOMS: atom_id res chain seq x y z
N MET A 1 9.94 -5.86 18.86
CA MET A 1 9.63 -4.81 17.85
C MET A 1 8.24 -5.03 17.30
N SER A 2 7.45 -3.96 17.15
CA SER A 2 6.13 -4.04 16.52
C SER A 2 6.28 -4.44 15.04
N PHE A 3 5.53 -5.45 14.60
CA PHE A 3 5.46 -5.79 13.18
C PHE A 3 4.84 -4.65 12.36
N TRP A 4 4.04 -3.78 12.96
CA TRP A 4 3.29 -2.74 12.25
C TRP A 4 4.05 -1.41 12.19
N PHE A 5 4.80 -1.09 13.23
CA PHE A 5 5.56 0.16 13.37
C PHE A 5 7.04 -0.15 13.60
N PRO A 6 7.86 -0.22 12.54
CA PRO A 6 9.27 -0.53 12.67
C PRO A 6 10.08 0.67 13.17
N THR A 7 11.03 0.39 14.06
CA THR A 7 12.04 1.33 14.59
C THR A 7 13.43 1.07 14.03
N GLU A 8 13.60 0.05 13.17
CA GLU A 8 14.86 -0.32 12.52
C GLU A 8 14.64 -0.64 11.04
N PHE A 9 15.61 -0.29 10.19
CA PHE A 9 15.47 -0.31 8.71
C PHE A 9 16.42 -1.28 8.00
N GLY A 10 16.77 -2.41 8.64
CA GLY A 10 17.61 -3.47 8.08
C GLY A 10 16.89 -4.45 7.13
N GLU A 11 17.50 -5.61 6.88
CA GLU A 11 16.94 -6.65 5.99
C GLU A 11 15.57 -7.16 6.46
N ASP A 12 15.36 -7.28 7.77
CA ASP A 12 14.07 -7.66 8.36
C ASP A 12 12.93 -6.71 7.98
N TYR A 13 13.19 -5.40 7.93
CA TYR A 13 12.21 -4.42 7.47
C TYR A 13 11.81 -4.72 6.03
N ARG A 14 12.79 -5.01 5.17
CA ARG A 14 12.57 -5.25 3.74
C ARG A 14 11.76 -6.52 3.52
N THR A 15 12.08 -7.60 4.22
CA THR A 15 11.31 -8.84 4.18
C THR A 15 9.87 -8.62 4.64
N LYS A 16 9.66 -7.93 5.77
CA LYS A 16 8.30 -7.61 6.25
C LYS A 16 7.52 -6.72 5.28
N THR A 17 8.19 -5.77 4.64
CA THR A 17 7.57 -4.88 3.64
C THR A 17 7.15 -5.67 2.40
N LEU A 18 7.95 -6.63 1.95
CA LEU A 18 7.58 -7.55 0.87
C LEU A 18 6.36 -8.40 1.22
N TRP A 19 6.28 -8.92 2.45
CA TRP A 19 5.10 -9.67 2.92
C TRP A 19 3.84 -8.80 2.94
N LEU A 20 3.93 -7.57 3.45
CA LEU A 20 2.82 -6.62 3.44
C LEU A 20 2.37 -6.29 2.01
N ARG A 21 3.31 -6.12 1.08
CA ARG A 21 3.02 -5.91 -0.35
C ARG A 21 2.34 -7.11 -0.99
N ALA A 22 2.80 -8.33 -0.70
CA ALA A 22 2.17 -9.55 -1.18
C ALA A 22 0.73 -9.68 -0.66
N ALA A 23 0.51 -9.41 0.63
CA ALA A 23 -0.83 -9.40 1.22
C ALA A 23 -1.73 -8.30 0.60
N ALA A 24 -1.18 -7.12 0.32
CA ALA A 24 -1.91 -6.03 -0.33
C ALA A 24 -2.31 -6.39 -1.77
N ILE A 25 -1.43 -7.09 -2.51
CA ILE A 25 -1.75 -7.63 -3.85
C ILE A 25 -2.91 -8.61 -3.76
N ILE A 26 -2.83 -9.60 -2.86
CA ILE A 26 -3.84 -10.66 -2.76
C ILE A 26 -5.20 -10.06 -2.38
N SER A 27 -5.25 -9.26 -1.32
CA SER A 27 -6.49 -8.63 -0.83
C SER A 27 -7.13 -7.71 -1.87
N SER A 28 -6.33 -6.84 -2.51
CA SER A 28 -6.82 -5.94 -3.56
C SER A 28 -7.27 -6.71 -4.81
N SER A 29 -6.54 -7.75 -5.22
CA SER A 29 -6.89 -8.53 -6.41
C SER A 29 -8.19 -9.32 -6.20
N VAL A 30 -8.37 -9.95 -5.03
CA VAL A 30 -9.61 -10.65 -4.70
C VAL A 30 -10.79 -9.67 -4.69
N GLY A 31 -10.64 -8.51 -4.05
CA GLY A 31 -11.65 -7.46 -4.08
C GLY A 31 -12.00 -7.03 -5.52
N ASN A 32 -11.00 -6.83 -6.38
CA ASN A 32 -11.22 -6.44 -7.77
C ASN A 32 -11.85 -7.52 -8.64
N VAL A 33 -11.49 -8.79 -8.44
CA VAL A 33 -12.14 -9.90 -9.13
C VAL A 33 -13.62 -9.92 -8.77
N LEU A 34 -13.95 -9.82 -7.47
CA LEU A 34 -15.33 -9.74 -7.02
C LEU A 34 -16.06 -8.52 -7.62
N LEU A 35 -15.40 -7.36 -7.72
CA LEU A 35 -15.96 -6.16 -8.34
C LEU A 35 -16.30 -6.42 -9.81
N MET A 36 -15.38 -6.99 -10.58
CA MET A 36 -15.57 -7.31 -12.00
C MET A 36 -16.72 -8.30 -12.23
N THR A 37 -16.94 -9.25 -11.32
CA THR A 37 -18.08 -10.18 -11.42
C THR A 37 -19.43 -9.52 -11.16
N ARG A 38 -19.45 -8.36 -10.48
CA ARG A 38 -20.68 -7.67 -10.08
C ARG A 38 -20.98 -6.46 -10.96
N HIS A 39 -20.01 -5.58 -11.17
CA HIS A 39 -20.17 -4.34 -11.94
C HIS A 39 -18.89 -4.00 -12.71
N ALA A 40 -18.99 -3.94 -14.04
CA ALA A 40 -17.97 -3.31 -14.88
C ALA A 40 -18.23 -1.80 -14.92
N HIS A 41 -17.51 -1.02 -14.12
CA HIS A 41 -17.60 0.43 -14.10
C HIS A 41 -16.45 1.03 -14.93
N PRO A 42 -16.61 2.18 -15.61
CA PRO A 42 -15.50 2.84 -16.31
C PRO A 42 -14.30 3.17 -15.41
N TYR A 43 -14.52 3.30 -14.11
CA TYR A 43 -13.47 3.54 -13.11
C TYR A 43 -12.81 2.26 -12.58
N SER A 44 -13.21 1.08 -13.06
CA SER A 44 -12.66 -0.22 -12.63
C SER A 44 -11.14 -0.30 -12.82
N LEU A 45 -10.57 0.42 -13.79
CA LEU A 45 -9.12 0.54 -14.00
C LEU A 45 -8.40 1.23 -12.83
N LEU A 46 -9.03 2.19 -12.16
CA LEU A 46 -8.43 2.88 -11.02
C LEU A 46 -8.24 1.94 -9.82
N TYR A 47 -9.05 0.88 -9.72
CA TYR A 47 -8.89 -0.14 -8.70
C TYR A 47 -7.72 -1.09 -8.97
N ALA A 48 -7.15 -1.09 -10.19
CA ALA A 48 -5.91 -1.80 -10.45
C ALA A 48 -4.70 -1.08 -9.84
N LEU A 49 -4.81 0.22 -9.50
CA LEU A 49 -3.72 1.02 -8.98
C LEU A 49 -3.03 0.42 -7.73
N PRO A 50 -3.74 -0.02 -6.67
CA PRO A 50 -3.14 -0.63 -5.49
C PRO A 50 -2.37 -1.93 -5.81
N VAL A 51 -2.89 -2.72 -6.75
CA VAL A 51 -2.26 -3.96 -7.24
C VAL A 51 -1.00 -3.65 -8.02
N ILE A 52 -1.09 -2.80 -9.05
CA ILE A 52 0.03 -2.39 -9.90
C ILE A 52 1.13 -1.76 -9.03
N ARG A 53 0.75 -0.86 -8.12
CA ARG A 53 1.69 -0.20 -7.21
C ARG A 53 2.43 -1.22 -6.35
N SER A 54 1.71 -2.16 -5.75
CA SER A 54 2.32 -3.16 -4.87
C SER A 54 3.19 -4.16 -5.63
N MET A 55 2.84 -4.51 -6.88
CA MET A 55 3.67 -5.33 -7.76
C MET A 55 4.96 -4.59 -8.16
N VAL A 56 4.85 -3.35 -8.62
CA VAL A 56 6.01 -2.52 -9.01
C VAL A 56 6.94 -2.35 -7.81
N ASP A 57 6.42 -2.03 -6.62
CA ASP A 57 7.25 -1.92 -5.42
C ASP A 57 7.96 -3.23 -5.09
N GLY A 58 7.25 -4.36 -5.15
CA GLY A 58 7.82 -5.67 -4.89
C GLY A 58 8.96 -6.02 -5.84
N ILE A 59 8.82 -5.67 -7.13
CA ILE A 59 9.86 -5.87 -8.14
C ILE A 59 11.07 -4.96 -7.88
N CYS A 60 10.84 -3.67 -7.62
CA CYS A 60 11.92 -2.74 -7.30
C CYS A 60 12.67 -3.18 -6.03
N TYR A 61 11.95 -3.61 -5.01
CA TYR A 61 12.53 -4.17 -3.80
C TYR A 61 13.33 -5.43 -4.09
N ARG A 62 12.88 -6.35 -4.96
CA ARG A 62 13.68 -7.53 -5.34
C ARG A 62 14.96 -7.14 -6.08
N ARG A 63 14.87 -6.18 -7.00
CA ARG A 63 15.99 -5.71 -7.84
C ARG A 63 16.96 -4.77 -7.13
N ARG A 64 16.75 -4.43 -5.85
CA ARG A 64 17.52 -3.40 -5.12
C ARG A 64 17.54 -2.05 -5.86
N ALA A 65 16.51 -1.77 -6.66
CA ALA A 65 16.42 -0.53 -7.40
C ALA A 65 16.02 0.62 -6.46
N PRO A 66 16.61 1.82 -6.60
CA PRO A 66 16.22 2.97 -5.81
C PRO A 66 14.78 3.37 -6.17
N VAL A 67 13.90 3.39 -5.17
CA VAL A 67 12.52 3.89 -5.32
C VAL A 67 12.42 5.22 -4.62
N HIS A 68 11.90 6.24 -5.33
CA HIS A 68 11.75 7.57 -4.77
C HIS A 68 10.70 7.55 -3.64
N ALA A 69 11.14 7.81 -2.40
CA ALA A 69 10.29 7.65 -1.22
C ALA A 69 9.03 8.53 -1.24
N LEU A 70 9.12 9.75 -1.78
CA LEU A 70 7.96 10.63 -1.97
C LEU A 70 6.93 10.04 -2.95
N ALA A 71 7.38 9.50 -4.08
CA ALA A 71 6.50 8.87 -5.06
C ALA A 71 5.80 7.64 -4.48
N SER A 72 6.55 6.83 -3.70
CA SER A 72 5.98 5.71 -2.96
C SER A 72 4.88 6.15 -2.01
N LEU A 73 5.11 7.20 -1.24
CA LEU A 73 4.17 7.73 -0.25
C LEU A 73 2.89 8.26 -0.91
N VAL A 74 3.02 9.05 -1.99
CA VAL A 74 1.87 9.58 -2.74
C VAL A 74 1.05 8.44 -3.36
N LEU A 75 1.69 7.45 -3.96
CA LEU A 75 0.97 6.33 -4.60
C LEU A 75 0.28 5.42 -3.57
N ASP A 76 0.90 5.18 -2.42
CA ASP A 76 0.25 4.43 -1.34
C ASP A 76 -0.91 5.21 -0.71
N PHE A 77 -0.79 6.54 -0.61
CA PHE A 77 -1.87 7.41 -0.18
C PHE A 77 -3.05 7.35 -1.16
N LEU A 78 -2.80 7.57 -2.45
CA LEU A 78 -3.83 7.47 -3.49
C LEU A 78 -4.50 6.09 -3.49
N SER A 79 -3.73 5.02 -3.38
CA SER A 79 -4.26 3.65 -3.32
C SER A 79 -5.22 3.47 -2.13
N ALA A 80 -4.84 3.95 -0.94
CA ALA A 80 -5.69 3.90 0.23
C ALA A 80 -6.94 4.77 0.08
N THR A 81 -6.80 6.02 -0.39
CA THR A 81 -7.92 6.95 -0.58
C THR A 81 -8.96 6.41 -1.56
N PHE A 82 -8.53 5.84 -2.69
CA PHE A 82 -9.44 5.23 -3.66
C PHE A 82 -10.22 4.06 -3.06
N LEU A 83 -9.57 3.19 -2.29
CA LEU A 83 -10.25 2.07 -1.65
C LEU A 83 -11.22 2.55 -0.56
N VAL A 84 -10.80 3.49 0.29
CA VAL A 84 -11.65 4.07 1.36
C VAL A 84 -12.91 4.71 0.79
N TRP A 85 -12.79 5.47 -0.30
CA TRP A 85 -13.95 6.10 -0.94
C TRP A 85 -14.98 5.08 -1.43
N ASN A 86 -14.54 3.89 -1.85
CA ASN A 86 -15.40 2.89 -2.45
C ASN A 86 -16.00 1.90 -1.46
N ILE A 87 -15.43 1.75 -0.25
CA ILE A 87 -15.98 0.86 0.78
C ILE A 87 -17.43 1.24 1.14
N PRO A 88 -17.78 2.52 1.46
CA PRO A 88 -19.15 2.89 1.80
C PRO A 88 -20.15 2.59 0.66
N LEU A 89 -19.78 2.89 -0.58
CA LEU A 89 -20.61 2.61 -1.76
C LEU A 89 -20.83 1.10 -1.92
N THR A 90 -19.77 0.31 -1.73
CA THR A 90 -19.82 -1.15 -1.81
C THR A 90 -20.70 -1.74 -0.71
N VAL A 91 -20.54 -1.29 0.53
CA VAL A 91 -21.36 -1.74 1.67
C VAL A 91 -22.82 -1.35 1.47
N PHE A 92 -23.09 -0.12 1.05
CA PHE A 92 -24.45 0.34 0.78
C PHE A 92 -25.12 -0.50 -0.31
N ALA A 93 -24.43 -0.76 -1.43
CA ALA A 93 -24.93 -1.66 -2.46
C ALA A 93 -25.17 -3.08 -1.92
N GLY A 94 -24.26 -3.59 -1.08
CA GLY A 94 -24.43 -4.89 -0.43
C GLY A 94 -25.67 -4.98 0.44
N LEU A 95 -25.97 -3.93 1.21
CA LEU A 95 -27.15 -3.86 2.07
C LEU A 95 -28.44 -3.69 1.26
N VAL A 96 -28.45 -2.82 0.26
CA VAL A 96 -29.64 -2.55 -0.58
C VAL A 96 -30.04 -3.78 -1.38
N TYR A 97 -29.07 -4.50 -1.95
CA TYR A 97 -29.32 -5.69 -2.78
C TYR A 97 -29.21 -7.01 -2.00
N TRP A 98 -29.09 -6.99 -0.67
CA TRP A 98 -28.91 -8.17 0.19
C TRP A 98 -27.81 -9.14 -0.30
N SER A 99 -26.72 -8.58 -0.81
CA SER A 99 -25.65 -9.34 -1.46
C SER A 99 -24.48 -9.57 -0.50
N PHE A 100 -24.41 -10.78 0.06
CA PHE A 100 -23.30 -11.22 0.92
C PHE A 100 -21.93 -11.07 0.23
N VAL A 101 -21.85 -11.36 -1.06
CA VAL A 101 -20.60 -11.23 -1.85
C VAL A 101 -20.08 -9.79 -1.85
N THR A 102 -20.98 -8.82 -1.93
CA THR A 102 -20.61 -7.39 -1.93
C THR A 102 -20.08 -6.95 -0.57
N ILE A 103 -20.63 -7.50 0.52
CA ILE A 103 -20.12 -7.26 1.88
C ILE A 103 -18.72 -7.89 2.06
N VAL A 104 -18.52 -9.12 1.60
CA VAL A 104 -17.20 -9.79 1.62
C VAL A 104 -16.17 -9.01 0.81
N MET A 105 -16.55 -8.48 -0.35
CA MET A 105 -15.70 -7.61 -1.16
C MET A 105 -15.25 -6.36 -0.39
N ALA A 106 -16.17 -5.71 0.33
CA ALA A 106 -15.84 -4.55 1.17
C ALA A 106 -14.83 -4.91 2.28
N CYS A 107 -14.93 -6.10 2.88
CA CYS A 107 -13.95 -6.58 3.86
C CYS A 107 -12.55 -6.73 3.26
N PHE A 108 -12.42 -7.28 2.05
CA PHE A 108 -11.13 -7.38 1.36
C PHE A 108 -10.53 -6.01 1.04
N TYR A 109 -11.36 -5.05 0.63
CA TYR A 109 -10.92 -3.66 0.44
C TYR A 109 -10.49 -3.00 1.74
N LEU A 110 -11.18 -3.25 2.86
CA LEU A 110 -10.78 -2.75 4.18
C LEU A 110 -9.41 -3.30 4.60
N VAL A 111 -9.17 -4.60 4.42
CA VAL A 111 -7.86 -5.21 4.67
C VAL A 111 -6.78 -4.57 3.80
N SER A 112 -7.06 -4.36 2.51
CA SER A 112 -6.12 -3.70 1.61
C SER A 112 -5.80 -2.26 2.04
N VAL A 113 -6.80 -1.47 2.43
CA VAL A 113 -6.60 -0.12 3.00
C VAL A 113 -5.66 -0.18 4.19
N PHE A 114 -5.91 -1.08 5.14
CA PHE A 114 -5.09 -1.21 6.33
C PHE A 114 -3.61 -1.53 5.99
N LEU A 115 -3.39 -2.40 5.00
CA LEU A 115 -2.04 -2.74 4.53
C LEU A 115 -1.35 -1.55 3.84
N HIS A 116 -2.05 -0.82 2.98
CA HIS A 116 -1.50 0.38 2.32
C HIS A 116 -1.23 1.52 3.30
N VAL A 117 -2.07 1.73 4.31
CA VAL A 117 -1.81 2.70 5.40
C VAL A 117 -0.59 2.29 6.21
N THR A 118 -0.44 1.01 6.54
CA THR A 118 0.76 0.51 7.23
C THR A 118 2.02 0.76 6.40
N LEU A 119 1.96 0.49 5.09
CA LEU A 119 3.08 0.75 4.17
C LEU A 119 3.39 2.25 4.07
N LEU A 120 2.37 3.11 4.04
CA LEU A 120 2.51 4.56 4.05
C LEU A 120 3.21 5.05 5.32
N VAL A 121 2.78 4.60 6.50
CA VAL A 121 3.40 4.96 7.79
C VAL A 121 4.86 4.51 7.81
N ARG A 122 5.14 3.31 7.31
CA ARG A 122 6.50 2.76 7.22
C ARG A 122 7.43 3.57 6.31
N VAL A 123 6.93 4.08 5.19
CA VAL A 123 7.69 4.96 4.28
C VAL A 123 7.84 6.36 4.89
N GLY A 124 6.79 6.86 5.54
CA GLY A 124 6.81 8.14 6.25
C GLY A 124 7.84 8.17 7.38
N ALA A 125 7.91 7.12 8.19
CA ALA A 125 8.91 6.98 9.26
C ALA A 125 10.35 7.02 8.70
N ARG A 126 10.60 6.33 7.58
CA ARG A 126 11.91 6.39 6.90
C ARG A 126 12.27 7.79 6.42
N LEU A 127 11.31 8.50 5.81
CA LEU A 127 11.50 9.87 5.35
C LEU A 127 11.77 10.82 6.52
N TRP A 128 11.06 10.63 7.63
CA TRP A 128 11.24 11.41 8.84
C TRP A 128 12.63 11.22 9.44
N GLU A 129 13.10 9.98 9.58
CA GLU A 129 14.45 9.70 10.07
C GLU A 129 15.55 10.19 9.13
N ALA A 130 15.40 10.01 7.82
CA ALA A 130 16.35 10.55 6.85
C ALA A 130 16.40 12.09 6.90
N GLY A 131 15.25 12.74 7.14
CA GLY A 131 15.14 14.19 7.33
C GLY A 131 15.77 14.68 8.64
N LEU A 132 15.58 13.94 9.74
CA LEU A 132 16.21 14.22 11.04
C LEU A 132 17.73 14.02 10.98
N SER A 133 18.19 12.95 10.35
CA SER A 133 19.62 12.67 10.17
C SER A 133 20.30 13.76 9.32
N ARG A 134 19.61 14.30 8.30
CA ARG A 134 20.07 15.49 7.54
C ARG A 134 20.09 16.79 8.35
N ARG A 135 19.23 16.94 9.37
CA ARG A 135 19.19 18.13 10.24
C ARG A 135 20.11 18.04 11.47
N GLY A 136 20.57 16.84 11.82
CA GLY A 136 21.21 16.55 13.11
C GLY A 136 22.74 16.46 13.15
N GLY A 137 23.47 16.48 12.03
CA GLY A 137 24.93 16.46 12.10
C GLY A 137 25.64 16.39 10.75
N GLY A 138 26.67 17.23 10.60
CA GLY A 138 27.83 17.03 9.72
C GLY A 138 27.53 16.57 8.30
N ILE A 139 27.41 17.53 7.38
CA ILE A 139 27.56 17.25 5.95
C ILE A 139 29.02 16.86 5.71
N GLU A 140 29.36 15.58 5.89
CA GLU A 140 30.47 14.96 5.18
C GLU A 140 29.90 14.30 3.91
N LEU A 141 30.13 14.98 2.79
CA LEU A 141 29.92 14.48 1.44
C LEU A 141 31.03 13.46 1.07
N PRO A 142 30.81 12.62 0.05
CA PRO A 142 31.33 11.25 -0.02
C PRO A 142 32.85 11.21 -0.28
N LYS A 143 33.55 10.32 0.43
CA LYS A 143 34.86 9.84 -0.01
C LYS A 143 34.63 8.76 -1.08
N TYR A 144 34.58 9.19 -2.34
CA TYR A 144 34.87 8.30 -3.45
C TYR A 144 36.36 7.93 -3.37
N GLY A 145 36.63 6.64 -3.20
CA GLY A 145 37.92 5.99 -3.37
C GLY A 145 37.70 4.68 -4.11
#